data_AF-A0A1A6HHG0-F1
#
_entry.id   AF-A0A1A6HHG0-F1
#
_cell.length_a   1.000
_cell.length_b   1.000
_cell.length_c   1.000
_cell.angle_alpha   90.00
_cell.angle_beta   90.00
_cell.angle_gamma   90.00
#
_symmetry.space_group_name_H-M   'P 1'
#
loop_
_entity.id
_entity.type
_entity.pdbx_description
1 polymer ?
#
loop_
_entity_poly.entity_id
_entity_poly.type
_entity_poly.pdbx_seq_one_letter_code
_entity_poly.pdbx_strand_id
1 'polypeptide(L)'
;MEPLNNLQVAVKNNIDVFYFSCLIPLNVLFVEDGKMERQVFLATWKDTPNENELLFQIKECHLNADTISSQLQNNNVYTIAKRNVEGQDMLYQSLKLTNGIWILAELRIQPGNPNYMLSL
;
A
#
# COMPACT_ATOMS: atom_id res chain seq x y z
N MET A 1 17.76 7.52 -9.90
CA MET A 1 18.16 8.01 -8.56
C MET A 1 17.73 6.96 -7.56
N GLU A 2 18.54 6.72 -6.53
CA GLU A 2 18.23 5.79 -5.43
C GLU A 2 18.07 6.61 -4.14
N PRO A 3 17.02 6.39 -3.32
CA PRO A 3 15.91 5.46 -3.53
C PRO A 3 14.90 5.93 -4.59
N LEU A 4 13.98 5.03 -4.99
CA LEU A 4 12.93 5.28 -6.00
C LEU A 4 12.14 6.57 -5.77
N ASN A 5 11.88 6.93 -4.51
CA ASN A 5 11.08 8.09 -4.13
C ASN A 5 11.92 9.36 -3.81
N ASN A 6 13.19 9.39 -4.20
CA ASN A 6 14.04 10.55 -3.99
C ASN A 6 13.68 11.71 -4.91
N LEU A 7 13.48 12.90 -4.34
CA LEU A 7 13.24 14.15 -5.04
C LEU A 7 14.40 15.11 -4.81
N GLN A 8 15.10 15.49 -5.88
CA GLN A 8 16.10 16.55 -5.85
C GLN A 8 15.43 17.90 -6.09
N VAL A 9 15.73 18.88 -5.24
CA VAL A 9 15.10 20.20 -5.23
C VAL A 9 16.17 21.28 -5.38
N ALA A 10 15.89 22.27 -6.23
CA ALA A 10 16.66 23.50 -6.34
C ALA A 10 15.75 24.70 -6.01
N VAL A 11 16.16 25.53 -5.05
CA VAL A 11 15.45 26.76 -4.64
C VAL A 11 16.36 27.95 -4.91
N LYS A 12 15.90 28.92 -5.70
CA LYS A 12 16.66 30.12 -6.05
C LYS A 12 16.07 31.37 -5.38
N ASN A 13 16.93 32.23 -4.85
CA ASN A 13 16.56 33.59 -4.44
C ASN A 13 17.49 34.64 -5.09
N ASN A 14 17.45 35.88 -4.61
CA ASN A 14 18.29 36.99 -5.10
C ASN A 14 19.76 36.94 -4.62
N ILE A 15 20.12 35.95 -3.79
CA ILE A 15 21.48 35.72 -3.30
C ILE A 15 22.12 34.57 -4.09
N ASP A 16 21.49 33.39 -4.10
CA ASP A 16 22.04 32.18 -4.74
C ASP A 16 20.97 31.10 -5.05
N VAL A 17 21.42 29.94 -5.53
CA VAL A 17 20.66 28.70 -5.71
C VAL A 17 21.05 27.67 -4.67
N PHE A 18 20.07 27.15 -3.93
CA PHE A 18 20.24 26.14 -2.89
C PHE A 18 19.71 24.79 -3.39
N TYR A 19 20.46 23.73 -3.12
CA TYR A 19 20.11 22.37 -3.52
C TYR A 19 19.92 21.50 -2.28
N PHE A 20 18.88 20.68 -2.28
CA PHE A 20 18.67 19.64 -1.28
C PHE A 20 17.91 18.45 -1.89
N SER A 21 17.74 17.39 -1.11
CA SER A 21 16.89 16.27 -1.48
C SER A 21 15.95 15.90 -0.35
N CYS A 22 14.80 15.36 -0.70
CA CYS A 22 13.83 14.80 0.24
C CYS A 22 13.21 13.53 -0.35
N LEU A 23 12.57 12.73 0.51
CA LEU A 23 11.87 11.52 0.09
C LEU A 23 10.38 11.81 -0.01
N ILE A 24 9.76 11.42 -1.12
CA ILE A 24 8.31 11.50 -1.31
C ILE A 24 7.67 10.30 -0.60
N PRO A 25 6.81 10.49 0.41
CA PRO A 25 6.02 9.41 0.96
C PRO A 25 5.08 8.86 -0.11
N LEU A 26 5.19 7.59 -0.50
CA LEU A 26 4.47 7.07 -1.66
C LEU A 26 2.94 7.20 -1.56
N ASN A 27 2.38 7.24 -0.34
CA ASN A 27 0.94 7.39 -0.12
C ASN A 27 0.38 8.70 -0.70
N VAL A 28 1.19 9.76 -0.84
CA VAL A 28 0.73 11.01 -1.48
C VAL A 28 0.53 10.86 -2.99
N LEU A 29 1.01 9.76 -3.58
CA LEU A 29 0.86 9.41 -4.98
C LEU A 29 -0.27 8.38 -5.22
N PHE A 30 -1.03 8.00 -4.19
CA PHE A 30 -2.17 7.09 -4.34
C PHE A 30 -3.40 7.87 -4.81
N VAL A 31 -3.99 7.46 -5.93
CA VAL A 31 -5.14 8.17 -6.54
C VAL A 31 -6.48 7.66 -6.01
N GLU A 32 -7.49 8.54 -6.02
CA GLU A 32 -8.85 8.22 -5.55
C GLU A 32 -9.55 7.13 -6.39
N ASP A 33 -9.23 7.03 -7.67
CA ASP A 33 -9.64 5.93 -8.56
C ASP A 33 -8.74 4.68 -8.37
N GLY A 34 -8.54 4.30 -7.10
CA GLY A 34 -7.71 3.17 -6.69
C GLY A 34 -8.50 1.95 -6.24
N LYS A 35 -9.83 2.00 -6.29
CA LYS A 35 -10.72 0.91 -5.86
C LYS A 35 -11.03 -0.03 -7.02
N MET A 36 -10.38 -1.18 -7.05
CA MET A 36 -10.58 -2.19 -8.08
C MET A 36 -11.90 -2.95 -7.86
N GLU A 37 -12.57 -3.33 -8.94
CA GLU A 37 -13.73 -4.23 -8.85
C GLU A 37 -13.30 -5.64 -8.42
N ARG A 38 -14.14 -6.33 -7.64
CA ARG A 38 -13.80 -7.64 -7.06
C ARG A 38 -13.46 -8.72 -8.11
N GLN A 39 -14.14 -8.72 -9.24
CA GLN A 39 -13.86 -9.69 -10.32
C GLN A 39 -12.51 -9.40 -10.99
N VAL A 40 -12.22 -8.12 -11.23
CA VAL A 40 -10.95 -7.67 -11.81
C VAL A 40 -9.79 -7.97 -10.84
N PHE A 41 -9.97 -7.72 -9.54
CA PHE A 41 -8.97 -8.05 -8.52
C PHE A 41 -8.57 -9.53 -8.56
N LEU A 42 -9.56 -10.44 -8.60
CA LEU A 42 -9.29 -11.88 -8.62
C LEU A 42 -8.62 -12.34 -9.92
N ALA A 43 -8.93 -11.72 -11.05
CA ALA A 43 -8.27 -12.01 -12.32
C ALA A 43 -6.82 -11.53 -12.28
N THR A 44 -6.59 -10.24 -11.97
CA THR A 44 -5.26 -9.64 -11.88
C THR A 44 -4.38 -10.35 -10.87
N TRP A 45 -4.89 -10.74 -9.70
CA TRP A 45 -4.12 -11.50 -8.71
C TRP A 45 -3.64 -12.85 -9.25
N LYS A 46 -4.46 -13.56 -10.03
CA LYS A 46 -4.09 -14.85 -10.61
C LYS A 46 -3.12 -14.71 -11.78
N ASP A 47 -3.22 -13.62 -12.52
CA ASP A 47 -2.39 -13.36 -13.69
C ASP A 47 -0.99 -12.83 -13.29
N THR A 48 -0.86 -12.22 -12.11
CA THR A 48 0.45 -11.79 -11.57
C THR A 48 1.32 -13.00 -11.22
N PRO A 49 2.54 -13.09 -11.76
CA PRO A 49 3.48 -14.16 -11.39
C PRO A 49 3.85 -14.12 -9.90
N ASN A 50 3.83 -15.27 -9.22
CA ASN A 50 4.17 -15.39 -7.80
C ASN A 50 5.60 -14.90 -7.46
N GLU A 51 6.51 -14.85 -8.43
CA GLU A 51 7.86 -14.29 -8.24
C GLU A 51 7.88 -12.78 -7.97
N ASN A 52 6.79 -12.09 -8.34
CA ASN A 52 6.60 -10.66 -8.03
C ASN A 52 5.96 -10.45 -6.66
N GLU A 53 5.46 -11.51 -6.02
CA GLU A 53 4.83 -11.44 -4.70
C GLU A 53 5.91 -11.20 -3.63
N LEU A 54 5.79 -10.10 -2.91
CA LEU A 54 6.71 -9.73 -1.83
C LEU A 54 6.01 -9.78 -0.48
N LEU A 55 6.62 -10.47 0.47
CA LEU A 55 6.10 -10.63 1.82
C LEU A 55 6.79 -9.68 2.81
N PHE A 56 5.98 -8.96 3.57
CA PHE A 56 6.40 -8.03 4.61
C PHE A 56 5.71 -8.35 5.94
N GLN A 57 6.35 -7.96 7.04
CA GLN A 57 5.76 -8.02 8.37
C GLN A 57 5.54 -6.61 8.93
N ILE A 58 4.30 -6.31 9.28
CA ILE A 58 3.93 -5.13 10.05
C ILE A 58 3.98 -5.54 11.52
N LYS A 59 5.02 -5.08 12.24
CA LYS A 59 5.27 -5.47 13.62
C LYS A 59 4.50 -4.59 14.61
N GLU A 60 4.19 -5.15 15.78
CA GLU A 60 3.61 -4.43 16.92
C GLU A 60 2.31 -3.68 16.57
N CYS A 61 1.47 -4.27 15.72
CA CYS A 61 0.15 -3.76 15.38
C CYS A 61 -0.93 -4.49 16.18
N HIS A 62 -1.84 -3.71 16.77
CA HIS A 62 -2.93 -4.22 17.63
C HIS A 62 -4.31 -3.74 17.16
N LEU A 63 -4.40 -3.21 15.94
CA LEU A 63 -5.64 -2.70 15.37
C LEU A 63 -6.49 -3.85 14.83
N ASN A 64 -7.81 -3.76 14.98
CA ASN A 64 -8.70 -4.72 14.33
C ASN A 64 -8.82 -4.43 12.83
N ALA A 65 -9.31 -5.41 12.08
CA ALA A 65 -9.46 -5.35 10.62
C ALA A 65 -10.29 -4.16 10.11
N ASP A 66 -11.30 -3.72 10.87
CA ASP A 66 -12.19 -2.62 10.47
C ASP A 66 -11.51 -1.26 10.64
N THR A 67 -10.79 -1.07 11.75
CA THR A 67 -9.96 0.13 11.98
C THR A 67 -8.86 0.25 10.92
N ILE A 68 -8.20 -0.86 10.59
CA ILE A 68 -7.16 -0.89 9.55
C ILE A 68 -7.76 -0.52 8.19
N SER A 69 -8.88 -1.12 7.81
CA SER A 69 -9.57 -0.82 6.55
C SER A 69 -9.95 0.66 6.45
N SER A 70 -10.46 1.25 7.53
CA SER A 70 -10.82 2.67 7.59
C SER A 70 -9.59 3.59 7.45
N GLN A 71 -8.51 3.31 8.19
CA GLN A 71 -7.29 4.11 8.11
C GLN A 71 -6.61 4.03 6.73
N LEU A 72 -6.60 2.85 6.12
CA LEU A 72 -6.05 2.64 4.78
C LEU A 72 -6.92 3.31 3.72
N GLN A 73 -8.24 3.25 3.85
CA GLN A 73 -9.16 3.92 2.94
C GLN A 73 -8.97 5.45 2.97
N ASN A 74 -8.68 6.04 4.12
CA ASN A 74 -8.35 7.47 4.24
C ASN A 74 -7.05 7.86 3.51
N ASN A 75 -6.26 6.88 3.07
CA ASN A 75 -5.04 7.07 2.28
C ASN A 75 -5.19 6.47 0.87
N ASN A 76 -6.41 6.29 0.35
CA ASN A 76 -6.66 5.72 -0.99
C ASN A 76 -6.17 4.26 -1.16
N VAL A 77 -6.17 3.48 -0.08
CA VAL A 77 -5.96 2.03 -0.11
C VAL A 77 -7.28 1.34 0.26
N TYR A 78 -7.87 0.63 -0.69
CA TYR A 78 -9.27 0.19 -0.58
C TYR A 78 -9.36 -1.30 -0.28
N THR A 79 -10.03 -1.66 0.81
CA THR A 79 -10.40 -3.07 1.08
C THR A 79 -11.51 -3.50 0.11
N ILE A 80 -11.20 -4.46 -0.77
CA ILE A 80 -12.07 -5.03 -1.80
C ILE A 80 -12.87 -6.21 -1.26
N ALA A 81 -12.26 -7.02 -0.40
CA ALA A 81 -12.92 -8.12 0.28
C ALA A 81 -12.29 -8.38 1.65
N LYS A 82 -13.12 -8.82 2.59
CA LYS A 82 -12.71 -9.34 3.89
C LYS A 82 -13.19 -10.79 4.00
N ARG A 83 -12.32 -11.68 4.44
CA ARG A 83 -12.67 -13.07 4.78
C ARG A 83 -12.14 -13.40 6.16
N ASN A 84 -12.82 -14.30 6.85
CA ASN A 84 -12.27 -14.93 8.05
C ASN A 84 -11.97 -16.39 7.72
N VAL A 85 -10.72 -16.82 7.91
CA VAL A 85 -10.25 -18.18 7.63
C VAL A 85 -9.57 -18.69 8.89
N GLU A 86 -10.14 -19.72 9.51
CA GLU A 86 -9.61 -20.32 10.75
C GLU A 86 -9.37 -19.28 11.88
N GLY A 87 -10.25 -18.27 11.97
CA GLY A 87 -10.14 -17.19 12.94
C GLY A 87 -9.19 -16.06 12.54
N GLN A 88 -8.52 -16.14 11.40
CA GLN A 88 -7.65 -15.09 10.86
C GLN A 88 -8.43 -14.20 9.90
N ASP A 89 -8.31 -12.88 10.08
CA ASP A 89 -8.88 -11.93 9.14
C ASP A 89 -7.93 -11.74 7.96
N MET A 90 -8.48 -11.91 6.76
CA MET A 90 -7.81 -11.76 5.48
C MET A 90 -8.43 -10.57 4.76
N LEU A 91 -7.67 -9.50 4.55
CA LEU A 91 -8.09 -8.30 3.83
C LEU A 91 -7.42 -8.26 2.47
N TYR A 92 -8.23 -8.21 1.42
CA TYR A 92 -7.79 -8.05 0.04
C TYR A 92 -7.94 -6.59 -0.34
N GLN A 93 -6.86 -5.94 -0.78
CA GLN A 93 -6.81 -4.49 -0.92
C GLN A 93 -6.23 -4.09 -2.26
N SER A 94 -6.69 -2.98 -2.81
CA SER A 94 -6.11 -2.39 -4.02
C SER A 94 -5.76 -0.91 -3.80
N LEU A 95 -4.75 -0.47 -4.54
CA LEU A 95 -4.44 0.94 -4.72
C LEU A 95 -3.87 1.16 -6.12
N LYS A 96 -3.88 2.42 -6.57
CA LYS A 96 -3.34 2.83 -7.87
C LYS A 96 -2.46 4.05 -7.68
N LEU A 97 -1.30 4.05 -8.33
CA LEU A 97 -0.38 5.18 -8.33
C LEU A 97 -0.76 6.19 -9.42
N THR A 98 -0.30 7.43 -9.29
CA THR A 98 -0.49 8.50 -10.29
C THR A 98 0.05 8.16 -11.68
N ASN A 99 1.01 7.25 -11.79
CA ASN A 99 1.53 6.75 -13.08
C ASN A 99 0.74 5.57 -13.67
N GLY A 100 -0.39 5.18 -13.05
CA GLY A 100 -1.27 4.12 -13.52
C GLY A 100 -0.91 2.70 -13.05
N ILE A 101 0.19 2.51 -12.30
CA ILE A 101 0.54 1.22 -11.73
C ILE A 101 -0.48 0.84 -10.65
N TRP A 102 -0.98 -0.39 -10.73
CA TRP A 102 -1.81 -1.00 -9.70
C TRP A 102 -0.95 -1.80 -8.74
N ILE A 103 -1.27 -1.71 -7.45
CA ILE A 103 -0.71 -2.58 -6.42
C ILE A 103 -1.89 -3.31 -5.76
N LEU A 104 -1.76 -4.62 -5.67
CA LEU A 104 -2.71 -5.50 -5.00
C LEU A 104 -2.07 -5.93 -3.69
N ALA A 105 -2.86 -6.10 -2.64
CA ALA A 105 -2.34 -6.55 -1.36
C ALA A 105 -3.24 -7.57 -0.69
N GLU A 106 -2.64 -8.50 0.03
CA GLU A 106 -3.30 -9.37 1.01
C GLU A 106 -2.71 -9.07 2.39
N LEU A 107 -3.55 -8.59 3.31
CA LEU A 107 -3.17 -8.40 4.71
C LEU A 107 -3.82 -9.48 5.58
N ARG A 108 -2.98 -10.27 6.24
CA ARG A 108 -3.38 -11.33 7.17
C ARG A 108 -3.18 -10.89 8.62
N ILE A 109 -4.25 -10.98 9.39
CA ILE A 109 -4.33 -10.60 10.80
C ILE A 109 -4.67 -11.85 11.61
N GLN A 110 -3.74 -12.30 12.44
CA GLN A 110 -3.93 -13.47 13.29
C GLN A 110 -4.22 -13.05 14.74
N PRO A 111 -5.28 -13.58 15.38
CA PRO A 111 -5.57 -13.29 16.79
C PRO A 111 -4.39 -13.65 17.70
N GLY A 112 -4.06 -12.76 18.64
CA GLY A 112 -2.95 -12.97 19.58
C GLY A 112 -1.55 -12.76 19.00
N ASN A 113 -1.41 -12.54 17.69
CA ASN A 113 -0.14 -12.21 17.06
C ASN A 113 -0.07 -10.69 16.81
N PRO A 114 0.91 -9.97 17.39
CA PRO A 114 1.07 -8.54 17.15
C PRO A 114 1.68 -8.22 15.78
N ASN A 115 2.09 -9.23 15.01
CA ASN A 115 2.71 -9.06 13.70
C ASN A 115 1.75 -9.48 12.59
N TYR A 116 1.40 -8.56 11.70
CA TYR A 116 0.57 -8.84 10.54
C TYR A 116 1.44 -9.13 9.33
N MET A 117 0.97 -10.04 8.48
CA MET A 117 1.65 -10.39 7.24
C MET A 117 0.99 -9.66 6.09
N LEU A 118 1.78 -8.87 5.36
CA LEU A 118 1.38 -8.13 4.18
C LEU A 118 2.05 -8.78 2.96
N SER A 119 1.25 -9.19 1.99
CA SER A 119 1.68 -9.60 0.64
C SER A 119 1.36 -8.48 -0.34
N LEU A 120 2.29 -8.14 -1.24
CA LEU A 120 2.18 -7.12 -2.31
C LEU A 120 2.58 -7.71 -3.65
#